data_AF-A0A5K4F5D5-F1
#
_entry.id   AF-A0A5K4F5D5-F1
#
_cell.length_a   1.000
_cell.length_b   1.000
_cell.length_c   1.000
_cell.angle_alpha   90.00
_cell.angle_beta   90.00
_cell.angle_gamma   90.00
#
_symmetry.space_group_name_H-M   'P 1'
#
loop_
_entity.id
_entity.type
_entity.pdbx_description
1 polymer ?
#
loop_
_entity_poly.entity_id
_entity_poly.type
_entity_poly.pdbx_seq_one_letter_code
_entity_poly.pdbx_strand_id
1 'polypeptide(L)'
;MCSLVLIGTGAYMQVKSSQYGDNLHIVWYAVPITVITIGAIVLIVSFLGCCGAIKENVYMLYLYSFLLIVLLVAELAVSIIAFVYRQEIDKGLEKSMTSAINNPTKEVTLFMDLVQSSVSHNCILTAVVPMLWSQRS
;
A
#
# COMPACT_ATOMS: atom_id res chain seq x y z
N MET A 1 -4.34 11.18 10.35
CA MET A 1 -3.98 12.34 9.50
C MET A 1 -3.15 11.94 8.29
N CYS A 2 -2.15 11.07 8.43
CA CYS A 2 -1.29 10.62 7.32
C CYS A 2 -2.05 9.92 6.17
N SER A 3 -3.12 9.20 6.48
CA SER A 3 -3.86 8.42 5.48
C SER A 3 -4.75 9.27 4.55
N LEU A 4 -5.16 10.47 4.96
CA LEU A 4 -5.93 11.39 4.10
C LEU A 4 -5.06 11.96 2.97
N VAL A 5 -3.77 12.16 3.24
CA VAL A 5 -2.78 12.63 2.26
C VAL A 5 -2.51 11.54 1.20
N LEU A 6 -2.47 10.27 1.60
CA LEU A 6 -2.29 9.14 0.67
C LEU A 6 -3.50 8.92 -0.24
N ILE A 7 -4.73 8.99 0.29
CA ILE A 7 -5.93 8.87 -0.56
C ILE A 7 -6.05 10.07 -1.50
N GLY A 8 -5.75 11.29 -1.03
CA GLY A 8 -5.80 12.50 -1.86
C GLY A 8 -4.80 12.48 -3.01
N THR A 9 -3.56 12.06 -2.76
CA THR A 9 -2.53 11.92 -3.81
C THR A 9 -2.85 10.78 -4.78
N GLY A 10 -3.37 9.65 -4.30
CA GLY A 10 -3.79 8.53 -5.15
C GLY A 10 -4.97 8.86 -6.07
N ALA A 11 -5.96 9.61 -5.57
CA ALA A 11 -7.06 10.11 -6.40
C ALA A 11 -6.59 11.13 -7.45
N TYR A 12 -5.63 11.98 -7.09
CA TYR A 12 -5.07 12.99 -8.00
C TYR A 12 -4.34 12.35 -9.19
N MET A 13 -3.58 11.26 -8.98
CA MET A 13 -2.89 10.52 -10.06
C MET A 13 -3.88 9.90 -11.06
N GLN A 14 -5.02 9.37 -10.59
CA GLN A 14 -6.01 8.75 -11.50
C GLN A 14 -6.67 9.78 -12.44
N VAL A 15 -6.85 11.03 -11.99
CA VAL A 15 -7.43 12.10 -12.82
C VAL A 15 -6.48 12.50 -13.96
N LYS A 16 -5.17 12.38 -13.78
CA LYS A 16 -4.19 12.63 -14.85
C LYS A 16 -3.91 11.43 -15.74
N SER A 17 -4.42 10.25 -15.41
CA SER A 17 -4.24 9.00 -16.17
C SER A 17 -5.20 8.86 -17.38
N SER A 18 -5.97 9.90 -17.72
CA SER A 18 -6.93 9.90 -18.84
C SER A 18 -6.29 9.85 -20.24
N GLN A 19 -4.96 9.74 -20.36
CA GLN A 19 -4.25 9.85 -21.64
C GLN A 19 -3.17 8.78 -21.83
N TYR A 20 -3.46 7.53 -21.49
CA TYR A 20 -2.61 6.41 -21.87
C TYR A 20 -3.45 5.27 -22.46
N GLY A 21 -3.09 4.91 -23.69
CA GLY A 21 -3.91 4.13 -24.62
C GLY A 21 -4.00 2.64 -24.33
N ASP A 22 -4.96 2.07 -25.06
CA ASP A 22 -5.60 0.77 -24.94
C ASP A 22 -4.65 -0.45 -24.99
N ASN A 23 -4.99 -1.48 -24.19
CA ASN A 23 -4.51 -2.88 -24.21
C ASN A 23 -3.37 -3.37 -23.26
N LEU A 24 -2.88 -2.60 -22.29
CA LEU A 24 -1.99 -3.15 -21.23
C LEU A 24 -2.31 -2.64 -19.81
N HIS A 25 -3.50 -2.07 -19.62
CA HIS A 25 -3.82 -1.16 -18.52
C HIS A 25 -4.50 -1.80 -17.28
N ILE A 26 -4.96 -3.05 -17.34
CA ILE A 26 -5.74 -3.63 -16.23
C ILE A 26 -4.92 -3.79 -14.94
N VAL A 27 -3.65 -4.21 -15.03
CA VAL A 27 -2.81 -4.42 -13.83
C VAL A 27 -2.39 -3.07 -13.23
N TRP A 28 -1.96 -2.14 -14.09
CA TRP A 28 -1.53 -0.80 -13.67
C TRP A 28 -2.67 0.06 -13.13
N TYR A 29 -3.91 -0.20 -13.54
CA TYR A 29 -5.10 0.47 -13.00
C TYR A 29 -5.64 -0.24 -11.75
N ALA A 30 -5.61 -1.57 -11.70
CA ALA A 30 -6.10 -2.34 -10.56
C ALA A 30 -5.23 -2.16 -9.30
N VAL A 31 -3.91 -2.07 -9.44
CA VAL A 31 -2.99 -1.86 -8.30
C VAL A 31 -3.30 -0.57 -7.52
N PRO A 32 -3.34 0.64 -8.12
CA PRO A 32 -3.65 1.85 -7.37
C PRO A 32 -5.07 1.85 -6.79
N ILE A 33 -6.05 1.27 -7.49
CA ILE A 33 -7.42 1.16 -6.99
C ILE A 33 -7.47 0.32 -5.71
N THR A 34 -6.86 -0.88 -5.73
CA THR A 34 -6.86 -1.77 -4.57
C THR A 34 -6.16 -1.13 -3.36
N VAL A 35 -5.05 -0.43 -3.58
CA VAL A 35 -4.33 0.32 -2.53
C VAL A 35 -5.21 1.42 -1.93
N ILE A 36 -5.96 2.16 -2.75
CA ILE A 36 -6.88 3.21 -2.27
C ILE A 36 -8.02 2.59 -1.46
N THR A 37 -8.61 1.48 -1.92
CA THR A 37 -9.70 0.80 -1.22
C THR A 37 -9.24 0.29 0.16
N ILE A 38 -8.08 -0.35 0.23
CA ILE A 38 -7.50 -0.84 1.50
C ILE A 38 -7.17 0.35 2.41
N GLY A 39 -6.56 1.41 1.88
CA GLY A 39 -6.24 2.62 2.63
C GLY A 39 -7.47 3.33 3.23
N ALA A 40 -8.60 3.32 2.51
CA ALA A 40 -9.87 3.87 2.99
C ALA A 40 -10.44 3.06 4.16
N ILE A 41 -10.39 1.73 4.09
CA ILE A 41 -10.85 0.83 5.16
C ILE A 41 -10.00 1.05 6.42
N VAL A 42 -8.67 1.07 6.27
CA VAL A 42 -7.74 1.33 7.38
C VAL A 42 -7.97 2.72 7.99
N LEU A 43 -8.35 3.71 7.18
CA LEU A 43 -8.70 5.05 7.68
C LEU A 43 -9.90 5.04 8.60
N ILE A 44 -10.97 4.35 8.19
CA ILE A 44 -12.20 4.25 8.96
C ILE A 44 -11.93 3.54 10.29
N VAL A 45 -11.17 2.44 10.25
CA VAL A 45 -10.77 1.69 11.44
C VAL A 45 -9.90 2.53 12.37
N SER A 46 -8.96 3.30 11.83
CA SER A 46 -8.09 4.19 12.61
C SER A 46 -8.88 5.33 13.29
N PHE A 47 -9.88 5.88 12.58
CA PHE A 47 -10.76 6.92 13.13
C PHE A 47 -11.64 6.36 14.26
N LEU A 48 -12.17 5.15 14.08
CA LEU A 48 -12.90 4.42 15.12
C LEU A 48 -12.03 4.11 16.35
N GLY A 49 -10.74 3.82 16.17
CA GLY A 49 -9.79 3.64 17.27
C GLY A 49 -9.56 4.93 18.06
N CYS A 50 -9.38 6.06 17.35
CA CYS A 50 -9.19 7.37 17.98
C CYS A 50 -10.45 7.84 18.72
N CYS A 51 -11.63 7.66 18.14
CA CYS A 51 -12.90 7.94 18.81
C CYS A 51 -13.21 6.94 19.94
N GLY A 52 -12.77 5.69 19.82
CA GLY A 52 -12.92 4.65 20.83
C GLY A 52 -12.12 4.92 22.10
N ALA A 53 -10.97 5.60 21.99
CA ALA A 53 -10.18 6.04 23.14
C ALA A 53 -10.85 7.17 23.94
N ILE A 54 -11.67 8.00 23.29
CA ILE A 54 -12.35 9.15 23.91
C ILE A 54 -13.69 8.73 24.53
N LYS A 55 -14.31 7.65 24.04
CA LYS A 55 -15.61 7.18 24.53
C LYS A 55 -15.41 6.13 25.61
N GLU A 56 -15.68 6.50 26.86
CA GLU A 56 -15.68 5.63 28.05
C GLU A 56 -16.86 4.63 28.02
N ASN A 57 -17.08 3.98 26.88
CA ASN A 57 -18.11 2.96 26.73
C ASN A 57 -17.46 1.64 26.28
N VAL A 58 -17.49 0.66 27.19
CA VAL A 58 -16.84 -0.65 27.08
C VAL A 58 -17.28 -1.41 25.82
N TYR A 59 -18.54 -1.27 25.40
CA TYR A 59 -19.08 -1.91 24.19
C TYR A 59 -18.39 -1.44 22.90
N MET A 60 -18.02 -0.16 22.81
CA MET A 60 -17.42 0.40 21.59
C MET A 60 -15.95 -0.03 21.45
N LEU A 61 -15.25 -0.20 22.58
CA LEU A 61 -13.89 -0.75 22.63
C LEU A 61 -13.86 -2.24 22.27
N TYR A 62 -14.86 -3.01 22.70
CA TYR A 62 -14.97 -4.44 22.39
C TYR A 62 -15.13 -4.68 20.89
N LEU A 63 -16.00 -3.91 20.23
CA LEU A 63 -16.22 -4.01 18.79
C LEU A 63 -14.95 -3.62 18.01
N TYR A 64 -14.23 -2.59 18.45
CA TYR A 64 -12.97 -2.19 17.86
C TYR A 64 -11.92 -3.30 17.95
N SER A 65 -11.76 -3.89 19.14
CA SER A 65 -10.81 -4.99 19.36
C SER A 65 -11.17 -6.22 18.54
N PHE A 66 -12.47 -6.56 18.44
CA PHE A 66 -12.95 -7.65 17.60
C PHE A 66 -12.67 -7.41 16.10
N LEU A 67 -12.94 -6.21 15.60
CA LEU A 67 -12.64 -5.81 14.22
C LEU A 67 -11.15 -5.92 13.90
N LEU A 68 -10.27 -5.54 14.83
CA LEU A 68 -8.83 -5.69 14.67
C LEU A 68 -8.39 -7.15 14.60
N ILE A 69 -8.96 -8.03 15.42
CA ILE A 69 -8.67 -9.46 15.38
C ILE A 69 -9.06 -10.05 14.02
N VAL A 70 -10.25 -9.68 13.51
CA VAL A 70 -10.71 -10.11 12.18
C VAL A 70 -9.78 -9.62 11.07
N LEU A 71 -9.32 -8.37 11.15
CA LEU A 71 -8.34 -7.82 10.20
C LEU A 71 -7.00 -8.55 10.27
N LEU A 72 -6.52 -8.87 11.47
CA LEU A 72 -5.25 -9.57 11.66
C LEU A 72 -5.32 -10.97 11.03
N VAL A 73 -6.42 -11.70 11.22
CA VAL A 73 -6.64 -13.00 10.56
C VAL A 73 -6.70 -12.85 9.04
N ALA A 74 -7.36 -11.81 8.53
CA ALA A 74 -7.42 -11.53 7.09
C ALA A 74 -6.04 -11.19 6.51
N GLU A 75 -5.26 -10.33 7.18
CA GLU A 75 -3.90 -9.98 6.79
C GLU A 75 -2.97 -11.20 6.81
N LEU A 76 -3.08 -12.07 7.82
CA LEU A 76 -2.32 -13.32 7.86
C LEU A 76 -2.69 -14.24 6.70
N ALA A 77 -3.98 -14.36 6.37
CA ALA A 77 -4.42 -15.15 5.22
C ALA A 77 -3.81 -14.61 3.92
N VAL A 78 -3.88 -13.30 3.69
CA VAL A 78 -3.28 -12.65 2.52
C VAL A 78 -1.76 -12.83 2.52
N SER A 79 -1.10 -12.72 3.66
CA SER A 79 0.34 -12.92 3.81
C SER A 79 0.78 -14.33 3.41
N ILE A 80 0.05 -15.36 3.86
CA ILE A 80 0.32 -16.76 3.50
C ILE A 80 0.12 -16.98 2.01
N ILE A 81 -0.97 -16.45 1.43
CA ILE A 81 -1.24 -16.53 -0.01
C ILE A 81 -0.11 -15.85 -0.79
N ALA A 82 0.29 -14.64 -0.40
CA ALA A 82 1.38 -13.90 -1.05
C ALA A 82 2.72 -14.65 -0.98
N PHE A 83 3.00 -15.34 0.13
CA PHE A 83 4.20 -16.16 0.26
C PHE A 83 4.20 -17.35 -0.71
N VAL A 84 3.06 -18.03 -0.85
CA VAL A 84 2.91 -19.17 -1.78
C VAL A 84 3.03 -18.72 -3.24
N TYR A 85 2.46 -17.57 -3.60
CA TYR A 85 2.48 -17.03 -4.96
C TYR A 85 3.64 -16.06 -5.23
N ARG A 86 4.65 -16.00 -4.35
CA ARG A 86 5.76 -15.03 -4.45
C ARG A 86 6.43 -15.03 -5.82
N GLN A 87 6.64 -16.19 -6.42
CA GLN A 87 7.32 -16.30 -7.72
C GLN A 87 6.54 -15.66 -8.87
N GLU A 88 5.21 -15.74 -8.85
CA GLU A 88 4.37 -15.13 -9.89
C GLU A 88 4.27 -13.62 -9.69
N ILE A 89 4.15 -13.20 -8.43
CA ILE A 89 4.12 -11.81 -8.00
C ILE A 89 5.44 -11.12 -8.36
N ASP A 90 6.59 -11.73 -8.06
CA ASP A 90 7.92 -11.20 -8.39
C ASP A 90 8.10 -11.00 -9.90
N LYS A 91 7.68 -11.96 -10.72
CA LYS A 91 7.75 -11.84 -12.19
C LYS A 91 6.87 -10.71 -12.73
N GLY A 92 5.68 -10.53 -12.16
CA GLY A 92 4.77 -9.43 -12.51
C GLY A 92 5.34 -8.08 -12.11
N LEU A 93 5.90 -7.99 -10.90
CA LEU A 93 6.54 -6.79 -10.36
C LEU A 93 7.79 -6.40 -11.14
N GLU A 94 8.67 -7.35 -11.45
CA GLU A 94 9.90 -7.08 -12.19
C GLU A 94 9.62 -6.54 -13.60
N LYS A 95 8.65 -7.12 -14.31
CA LYS A 95 8.21 -6.61 -15.62
C LYS A 95 7.64 -5.19 -15.50
N SER A 96 6.91 -4.92 -14.43
CA SER A 96 6.27 -3.63 -14.19
C SER A 96 7.31 -2.55 -13.85
N MET A 97 8.23 -2.85 -12.93
CA MET A 97 9.32 -1.96 -12.53
C MET A 97 10.28 -1.69 -13.69
N THR A 98 10.67 -2.72 -14.45
CA THR A 98 11.56 -2.56 -15.60
C THR A 98 10.94 -1.66 -16.68
N SER A 99 9.63 -1.80 -16.91
CA SER A 99 8.89 -0.92 -17.83
C SER A 99 8.83 0.53 -17.32
N ALA A 100 8.71 0.73 -16.01
CA ALA A 100 8.67 2.06 -15.40
C ALA A 100 10.04 2.75 -15.42
N ILE A 101 11.12 2.00 -15.26
CA ILE A 101 12.51 2.51 -15.33
C ILE A 101 12.87 2.88 -16.77
N ASN A 102 12.46 2.08 -17.76
CA ASN A 102 12.74 2.35 -19.17
C ASN A 102 11.96 3.56 -19.73
N ASN A 103 10.86 3.97 -19.08
CA ASN A 103 10.08 5.15 -19.46
C ASN A 103 9.69 5.99 -18.24
N PRO A 104 10.64 6.75 -17.64
CA PRO A 104 10.41 7.46 -16.39
C PRO A 104 9.45 8.63 -16.59
N THR A 105 8.25 8.52 -16.02
CA THR A 105 7.32 9.65 -15.91
C THR A 105 7.60 10.42 -14.61
N LYS A 106 7.39 11.74 -14.64
CA LYS A 106 7.64 12.61 -13.47
C LYS A 106 6.89 12.17 -12.20
N GLU A 107 5.72 11.55 -12.35
CA GLU A 107 4.92 11.06 -11.22
C GLU A 107 5.52 9.81 -10.59
N VAL A 108 6.03 8.87 -11.40
CA VAL A 108 6.68 7.64 -10.90
C VAL A 108 7.98 7.96 -10.19
N THR A 109 8.79 8.88 -10.72
CA THR A 109 10.04 9.31 -10.06
C THR A 109 9.76 9.93 -8.70
N LEU A 110 8.77 10.83 -8.62
CA LEU A 110 8.38 11.47 -7.35
C LEU A 110 7.90 10.42 -6.33
N PHE A 111 7.04 9.48 -6.76
CA PHE A 111 6.60 8.40 -5.88
C PHE A 111 7.76 7.53 -5.39
N MET A 112 8.70 7.15 -6.27
CA MET A 112 9.89 6.39 -5.88
C MET A 112 10.76 7.14 -4.88
N ASP A 113 10.98 8.45 -5.07
CA ASP A 113 11.71 9.29 -4.11
C ASP A 113 11.00 9.40 -2.76
N LEU A 114 9.66 9.52 -2.74
CA LEU A 114 8.89 9.55 -1.50
C LEU A 114 8.93 8.21 -0.75
N VAL A 115 8.81 7.10 -1.47
CA VAL A 115 8.94 5.76 -0.89
C VAL A 115 10.34 5.58 -0.31
N GLN A 116 11.39 5.93 -1.08
CA GLN A 116 12.78 5.87 -0.63
C GLN A 116 13.02 6.74 0.62
N SER A 117 12.41 7.93 0.67
CA SER A 117 12.51 8.87 1.79
C SER A 117 11.77 8.38 3.05
N SER A 118 10.58 7.80 2.91
CA SER A 118 9.81 7.25 4.03
C SER A 118 10.44 6.00 4.66
N VAL A 119 11.10 5.17 3.85
CA VAL A 119 11.83 3.99 4.29
C VAL A 119 13.07 4.36 5.10
N SER A 120 13.72 5.49 4.79
CA SER A 120 14.90 6.00 5.52
C SER A 120 14.59 6.39 6.98
N HIS A 121 13.34 6.75 7.29
CA HIS A 121 12.94 7.24 8.61
C HIS A 121 12.31 6.18 9.54
N ASN A 122 12.12 4.94 9.09
CA ASN A 122 11.47 3.89 9.90
C ASN A 122 12.47 2.78 10.28
N CYS A 123 12.92 2.79 11.54
CA CYS A 123 13.98 1.92 12.08
C CYS A 123 13.69 0.40 11.98
N ILE A 124 12.42 0.00 11.83
CA ILE A 124 12.02 -1.41 11.67
C ILE A 124 12.28 -1.93 10.24
N LEU A 125 12.23 -1.07 9.21
CA LEU A 125 12.47 -1.47 7.82
C LEU A 125 13.92 -1.31 7.37
N THR A 126 14.72 -0.46 8.03
CA THR A 126 16.15 -0.28 7.71
C THR A 126 17.00 -1.54 7.97
N ALA A 127 16.51 -2.52 8.74
CA ALA A 127 17.16 -3.82 8.87
C ALA A 127 16.87 -4.77 7.69
N VAL A 128 15.74 -4.59 6.98
CA VAL A 128 15.28 -5.49 5.90
C VAL A 128 15.73 -4.99 4.52
N VAL A 129 15.79 -3.67 4.32
CA VAL A 129 16.08 -3.03 3.04
C VAL A 129 17.52 -3.24 2.53
N PRO A 130 18.58 -3.24 3.36
CA PRO A 130 19.93 -3.58 2.92
C PRO A 130 20.03 -5.01 2.38
N MET A 131 19.17 -5.92 2.87
CA MET A 131 19.13 -7.31 2.43
C MET A 131 18.48 -7.48 1.05
N LEU A 132 17.65 -6.53 0.62
CA LEU A 132 17.05 -6.47 -0.72
C LEU A 132 17.99 -5.86 -1.78
N TRP A 133 18.89 -4.94 -1.40
CA TRP A 133 19.94 -4.43 -2.30
C TRP A 133 21.13 -5.39 -2.45
N SER A 134 21.31 -6.34 -1.53
CA SER A 134 22.35 -7.39 -1.57
C SER A 134 21.91 -8.72 -2.19
N GLN A 135 20.75 -8.77 -2.83
CA GLN A 135 20.30 -9.89 -3.69
C GLN A 135 20.12 -9.45 -5.16
N ARG A 136 20.60 -8.24 -5.50
CA ARG A 136 20.73 -7.72 -6.86
C ARG A 136 22.21 -7.43 -7.17
N SER A 137 23.06 -8.45 -6.98
CA SER A 137 24.38 -8.60 -7.61
C SER A 137 24.56 -10.04 -8.04
#